data_AF-A0A6H2C1D6-F1
#
_entry.id   AF-A0A6H2C1D6-F1
#
_cell.length_a   1.000
_cell.length_b   1.000
_cell.length_c   1.000
_cell.angle_alpha   90.00
_cell.angle_beta   90.00
_cell.angle_gamma   90.00
#
_symmetry.space_group_name_H-M   'P 1'
#
loop_
_entity.id
_entity.type
_entity.pdbx_description
1 polymer ?
#
loop_
_entity_poly.entity_id
_entity_poly.type
_entity_poly.pdbx_seq_one_letter_code
_entity_poly.pdbx_strand_id
1 'polypeptide(L)'
;MTEEENLISKIKDELKNADLQSKVFELLSDRKWHCRIHEGKPIGSGQYAGKGGIQGLKRGNKKRLGLVIENKIEYCKVCLEKTYWDRWTGERQEAITHANIPDSLVQRIFQVYSYTDAIEQRKREQQNLVIDHRFPMGRWGKSETPNLPSMSETEIREKFQLLKKDDSGNHNLLKSRSCERCIKTGKRGTPFGIKFWYQSGEDWPSQHQRGDKAEEGCIGCGWYDFEAWRNALNHKLSQVDENEVN
;
A
#
# COMPACT_ATOMS: atom_id res chain seq x y z
N MET A 1 -14.27 17.34 32.01
CA MET A 1 -14.03 16.50 30.83
C MET A 1 -12.96 15.49 31.17
N THR A 2 -13.18 14.23 30.85
CA THR A 2 -12.19 13.17 31.00
C THR A 2 -11.05 13.36 29.98
N GLU A 3 -9.89 12.74 30.21
CA GLU A 3 -8.78 12.77 29.23
C GLU A 3 -9.20 12.21 27.86
N GLU A 4 -10.12 11.24 27.86
CA GLU A 4 -10.72 10.66 26.67
C GLU A 4 -11.59 11.66 25.90
N GLU A 5 -12.48 12.37 26.59
CA GLU A 5 -13.32 13.41 25.99
C GLU A 5 -12.47 14.54 25.39
N ASN A 6 -11.39 14.92 26.09
CA ASN A 6 -10.42 15.90 25.59
C ASN A 6 -9.73 15.42 24.30
N LEU A 7 -9.32 14.15 24.24
CA LEU A 7 -8.69 13.57 23.05
C LEU A 7 -9.65 13.54 21.86
N ILE A 8 -10.89 13.10 22.07
CA ILE A 8 -11.92 13.05 21.02
C ILE A 8 -12.20 14.46 20.49
N SER A 9 -12.38 15.43 21.38
CA SER A 9 -12.61 16.83 20.99
C SER A 9 -11.45 17.36 20.12
N LYS A 10 -10.21 17.12 20.55
CA LYS A 10 -9.02 17.52 19.79
C LYS A 10 -8.97 16.87 18.40
N ILE A 11 -9.31 15.59 18.27
CA ILE A 11 -9.36 14.92 16.95
C ILE A 11 -10.45 15.54 16.07
N LYS A 12 -11.64 15.82 16.62
CA LYS A 12 -12.73 16.48 15.87
C LYS A 12 -12.29 17.84 15.34
N ASP A 13 -11.61 18.64 16.16
CA ASP A 13 -11.06 19.94 15.73
C ASP A 13 -10.01 19.82 14.63
N GLU A 14 -9.12 18.82 14.70
CA GLU A 14 -8.14 18.52 13.65
C GLU A 14 -8.79 18.11 12.32
N LEU A 15 -10.00 17.54 12.37
CA LEU A 15 -10.75 17.02 11.22
C LEU A 15 -11.80 17.99 10.66
N LYS A 16 -11.99 19.17 11.25
CA LYS A 16 -13.06 20.13 10.88
C LYS A 16 -13.14 20.49 9.40
N ASN A 17 -12.02 20.44 8.68
CA ASN A 17 -11.93 20.78 7.26
C ASN A 17 -11.96 19.54 6.33
N ALA A 18 -12.11 18.34 6.89
CA ALA A 18 -12.11 17.06 6.18
C ALA A 18 -13.46 16.35 6.39
N ASP A 19 -14.50 16.81 5.68
CA ASP A 19 -15.90 16.42 5.89
C ASP A 19 -16.10 14.89 6.05
N LEU A 20 -15.61 14.10 5.09
CA LEU A 20 -15.75 12.64 5.15
C LEU A 20 -14.98 12.03 6.32
N GLN A 21 -13.74 12.46 6.58
CA GLN A 21 -12.94 11.93 7.70
C GLN A 21 -13.57 12.28 9.05
N SER A 22 -14.14 13.47 9.17
CA SER A 22 -14.84 13.93 10.35
C SER A 22 -16.04 13.04 10.66
N LYS A 23 -16.91 12.81 9.66
CA LYS A 23 -18.10 11.93 9.80
C LYS A 23 -17.73 10.48 10.12
N VAL A 24 -16.69 9.94 9.48
CA VAL A 24 -16.20 8.59 9.79
C VAL A 24 -15.65 8.52 11.22
N PHE A 25 -14.89 9.53 11.64
CA PHE A 25 -14.36 9.57 13.01
C PHE A 25 -15.48 9.71 14.04
N GLU A 26 -16.51 10.49 13.77
CA GLU A 26 -17.67 10.62 14.64
C GLU A 26 -18.32 9.26 14.92
N LEU A 27 -18.54 8.44 13.87
CA LEU A 27 -19.04 7.07 14.03
C LEU A 27 -18.11 6.23 14.90
N LEU A 28 -16.80 6.25 14.63
CA LEU A 28 -15.84 5.39 15.34
C LEU A 28 -15.41 5.91 16.71
N SER A 29 -15.82 7.13 17.09
CA SER A 29 -15.33 7.79 18.30
C SER A 29 -15.82 7.13 19.60
N ASP A 30 -16.86 6.31 19.52
CA ASP A 30 -17.39 5.50 20.63
C ASP A 30 -16.57 4.21 20.88
N ARG A 31 -15.56 3.94 20.03
CA ARG A 31 -14.68 2.76 20.08
C ARG A 31 -15.43 1.43 20.01
N LYS A 32 -16.60 1.39 19.37
CA LYS A 32 -17.33 0.15 19.10
C LYS A 32 -17.05 -0.32 17.68
N TRP A 33 -17.45 -1.56 17.43
CA TRP A 33 -17.39 -2.14 16.10
C TRP A 33 -18.59 -1.66 15.29
N HIS A 34 -18.32 -1.04 14.14
CA HIS A 34 -19.36 -0.58 13.22
C HIS A 34 -19.28 -1.30 11.88
N CYS A 35 -20.44 -1.71 11.39
CA CYS A 35 -20.59 -2.36 10.09
C CYS A 35 -20.39 -1.33 8.98
N ARG A 36 -19.43 -1.62 8.10
CA ARG A 36 -19.09 -0.77 6.96
C ARG A 36 -20.25 -0.57 5.98
N ILE A 37 -21.19 -1.51 5.92
CA ILE A 37 -22.32 -1.43 5.00
C ILE A 37 -23.43 -0.53 5.56
N HIS A 38 -24.19 -0.96 6.58
CA HIS A 38 -25.37 -0.18 6.97
C HIS A 38 -25.03 1.10 7.76
N GLU A 39 -23.90 1.14 8.48
CA GLU A 39 -23.48 2.33 9.24
C GLU A 39 -22.49 3.18 8.44
N GLY A 40 -21.60 2.55 7.67
CA GLY A 40 -20.58 3.26 6.88
C GLY A 40 -21.07 3.80 5.53
N LYS A 41 -21.97 3.10 4.82
CA LYS A 41 -22.46 3.53 3.49
C LYS A 41 -23.18 4.88 3.50
N PRO A 42 -24.01 5.23 4.52
CA PRO A 42 -24.63 6.55 4.61
C PRO A 42 -23.62 7.70 4.75
N ILE A 43 -22.44 7.43 5.34
CA ILE A 43 -21.40 8.45 5.59
C ILE A 43 -20.61 8.79 4.32
N GLY A 44 -20.34 7.80 3.47
CA GLY A 44 -19.58 8.00 2.24
C GLY A 44 -19.79 6.84 1.28
N SER A 45 -20.73 7.03 0.35
CA SER A 45 -21.15 6.06 -0.67
C SER A 45 -19.97 5.53 -1.49
N GLY A 46 -19.38 4.42 -1.02
CA GLY A 46 -18.23 3.75 -1.65
C GLY A 46 -16.84 4.27 -1.26
N GLN A 47 -16.74 5.47 -0.66
CA GLN A 47 -15.46 6.05 -0.25
C GLN A 47 -15.11 5.88 1.23
N TYR A 48 -16.04 5.36 2.05
CA TYR A 48 -15.83 5.13 3.48
C TYR A 48 -14.49 4.43 3.81
N ALA A 49 -14.14 3.38 3.08
CA ALA A 49 -12.89 2.65 3.30
C ALA A 49 -11.64 3.28 2.62
N GLY A 50 -11.85 4.24 1.72
CA GLY A 50 -10.80 4.82 0.87
C GLY A 50 -9.98 5.91 1.55
N LYS A 51 -9.14 6.60 0.75
CA LYS A 51 -8.25 7.68 1.21
C LYS A 51 -8.98 8.81 1.97
N GLY A 52 -10.22 9.12 1.57
CA GLY A 52 -11.04 10.14 2.21
C GLY A 52 -11.72 9.71 3.51
N GLY A 53 -11.72 8.42 3.85
CA GLY A 53 -12.35 7.88 5.07
C GLY A 53 -11.34 7.13 5.94
N ILE A 54 -11.61 5.85 6.22
CA ILE A 54 -10.82 4.97 7.11
C ILE A 54 -9.32 5.00 6.78
N GLN A 55 -8.94 4.87 5.50
CA GLN A 55 -7.53 4.83 5.14
C GLN A 55 -6.81 6.15 5.44
N GLY A 56 -7.48 7.29 5.24
CA GLY A 56 -6.95 8.60 5.58
C GLY A 56 -6.87 8.84 7.08
N LEU A 57 -7.90 8.42 7.82
CA LEU A 57 -7.90 8.46 9.29
C LEU A 57 -6.74 7.65 9.86
N LYS A 58 -6.58 6.42 9.38
CA LYS A 58 -5.52 5.50 9.80
C LYS A 58 -4.12 6.03 9.52
N ARG A 59 -3.90 6.62 8.33
CA ARG A 59 -2.58 7.11 7.90
C ARG A 59 -2.16 8.45 8.51
N GLY A 60 -3.10 9.33 8.84
CA GLY A 60 -2.74 10.69 9.21
C GLY A 60 -2.28 11.52 8.01
N ASN A 61 -1.72 12.70 8.28
CA ASN A 61 -1.10 13.58 7.30
C ASN A 61 0.00 14.43 7.98
N LYS A 62 0.61 15.36 7.24
CA LYS A 62 1.70 16.22 7.77
C LYS A 62 1.32 17.05 9.02
N LYS A 63 0.03 17.30 9.25
CA LYS A 63 -0.49 18.11 10.37
C LYS A 63 -1.20 17.27 11.44
N ARG A 64 -1.43 15.98 11.20
CA ARG A 64 -2.26 15.12 12.04
C ARG A 64 -1.70 13.70 12.13
N LEU A 65 -1.56 13.19 13.34
CA LEU A 65 -1.26 11.78 13.59
C LEU A 65 -2.31 10.85 12.96
N GLY A 66 -1.91 9.61 12.68
CA GLY A 66 -2.82 8.54 12.30
C GLY A 66 -3.63 8.04 13.50
N LEU A 67 -4.70 7.30 13.21
CA LEU A 67 -5.49 6.58 14.22
C LEU A 67 -5.24 5.07 14.12
N VAL A 68 -5.19 4.38 15.24
CA VAL A 68 -5.15 2.91 15.24
C VAL A 68 -6.56 2.37 15.00
N ILE A 69 -6.84 2.02 13.74
CA ILE A 69 -8.12 1.44 13.31
C ILE A 69 -7.95 -0.03 12.95
N GLU A 70 -8.77 -0.85 13.58
CA GLU A 70 -8.85 -2.29 13.37
C GLU A 70 -10.03 -2.62 12.45
N ASN A 71 -9.92 -3.75 11.74
CA ASN A 71 -11.03 -4.30 10.99
C ASN A 71 -11.17 -5.81 11.21
N LYS A 72 -12.40 -6.29 11.08
CA LYS A 72 -12.72 -7.72 11.07
C LYS A 72 -13.84 -8.02 10.07
N ILE A 73 -14.03 -9.30 9.78
CA ILE A 73 -15.19 -9.79 9.03
C ILE A 73 -16.11 -10.47 10.03
N GLU A 74 -17.35 -10.01 10.12
CA GLU A 74 -18.35 -10.55 11.05
C GLU A 74 -19.75 -10.50 10.43
N TYR A 75 -20.62 -11.43 10.83
CA TYR A 75 -22.00 -11.48 10.36
C TYR A 75 -22.80 -10.29 10.91
N CYS A 76 -23.42 -9.53 10.02
CA CYS A 76 -24.25 -8.39 10.40
C CYS A 76 -25.72 -8.78 10.45
N LYS A 77 -26.37 -8.59 11.60
CA LYS A 77 -27.80 -8.87 11.78
C LYS A 77 -28.72 -7.94 10.97
N VAL A 78 -28.24 -6.78 10.56
CA VAL A 78 -28.99 -5.81 9.74
C VAL A 78 -28.80 -6.09 8.25
N CYS A 79 -27.56 -6.36 7.81
CA CYS A 79 -27.27 -6.64 6.40
C CYS A 79 -27.54 -8.11 6.00
N LEU A 80 -27.67 -9.00 7.00
CA LEU A 80 -27.89 -10.44 6.84
C LEU A 80 -26.77 -11.18 6.07
N GLU A 81 -25.56 -10.60 6.07
CA GLU A 81 -24.38 -11.16 5.41
C GLU A 81 -23.10 -10.92 6.25
N LYS A 82 -22.00 -11.58 5.90
CA LYS A 82 -20.69 -11.29 6.49
C LYS A 82 -20.14 -9.99 5.88
N THR A 83 -19.97 -8.98 6.72
CA THR A 83 -19.49 -7.66 6.30
C THR A 83 -18.15 -7.33 6.93
N TYR A 84 -17.48 -6.31 6.41
CA TYR A 84 -16.36 -5.69 7.13
C TYR A 84 -16.89 -4.80 8.26
N TRP A 85 -16.19 -4.83 9.38
CA TRP A 85 -16.44 -4.00 10.55
C TRP A 85 -15.18 -3.23 10.91
N ASP A 86 -15.33 -1.99 11.34
CA ASP A 86 -14.24 -1.08 11.70
C ASP A 86 -14.42 -0.56 13.12
N ARG A 87 -13.31 -0.32 13.82
CA ARG A 87 -13.27 0.29 15.16
C ARG A 87 -12.00 1.09 15.34
N TRP A 88 -12.10 2.28 15.94
CA TRP A 88 -10.94 2.99 16.49
C TRP A 88 -10.63 2.47 17.90
N THR A 89 -9.38 2.13 18.19
CA THR A 89 -8.98 1.54 19.48
C THR A 89 -8.89 2.55 20.62
N GLY A 90 -8.95 3.85 20.33
CA GLY A 90 -8.62 4.93 21.27
C GLY A 90 -7.19 5.46 21.11
N GLU A 91 -6.35 4.76 20.36
CA GLU A 91 -4.93 5.10 20.20
C GLU A 91 -4.65 5.89 18.91
N ARG A 92 -3.62 6.72 18.96
CA ARG A 92 -3.03 7.39 17.79
C ARG A 92 -1.75 6.65 17.37
N GLN A 93 -1.41 6.75 16.10
CA GLN A 93 -0.14 6.27 15.55
C GLN A 93 0.56 7.39 14.78
N GLU A 94 1.86 7.25 14.54
CA GLU A 94 2.58 8.19 13.69
C GLU A 94 1.95 8.31 12.29
N ALA A 95 2.03 9.51 11.72
CA ALA A 95 1.55 9.73 10.37
C ALA A 95 2.49 9.04 9.37
N ILE A 96 1.90 8.31 8.43
CA ILE A 96 2.63 7.67 7.33
C ILE A 96 2.20 8.35 6.06
N THR A 97 3.09 9.20 5.55
CA THR A 97 2.87 9.99 4.34
C THR A 97 3.96 9.72 3.32
N HIS A 98 3.58 9.75 2.04
CA HIS A 98 4.54 9.79 0.94
C HIS A 98 5.11 11.20 0.85
N ALA A 99 6.38 11.29 0.49
CA ALA A 99 7.02 12.53 0.12
C ALA A 99 6.57 12.91 -1.29
N ASN A 100 6.54 14.22 -1.58
CA ASN A 100 6.35 14.67 -2.94
C ASN A 100 7.53 14.20 -3.81
N ILE A 101 7.28 13.86 -5.07
CA ILE A 101 8.32 13.59 -6.06
C ILE A 101 8.42 14.86 -6.92
N PRO A 102 9.52 15.63 -6.84
CA PRO A 102 9.68 16.84 -7.65
C PRO A 102 9.56 16.55 -9.15
N ASP A 103 9.01 17.48 -9.93
CA ASP A 103 8.78 17.26 -11.38
C ASP A 103 10.05 16.90 -12.15
N SER A 104 11.18 17.51 -11.78
CA SER A 104 12.48 17.16 -12.37
C SER A 104 12.88 15.70 -12.09
N LEU A 105 12.59 15.19 -10.89
CA LEU A 105 12.81 13.79 -10.55
C LEU A 105 11.80 12.89 -11.26
N VAL A 106 10.53 13.30 -11.39
CA VAL A 106 9.51 12.56 -12.16
C VAL A 106 10.01 12.30 -13.58
N GLN A 107 10.48 13.34 -14.28
CA GLN A 107 11.01 13.21 -15.64
C GLN A 107 12.23 12.30 -15.70
N ARG A 108 13.17 12.42 -14.74
CA ARG A 108 14.34 11.54 -14.65
C ARG A 108 13.95 10.09 -14.42
N ILE A 109 12.99 9.80 -13.54
CA ILE A 109 12.50 8.43 -13.30
C ILE A 109 11.95 7.83 -14.60
N PHE A 110 11.14 8.58 -15.36
CA PHE A 110 10.62 8.10 -16.64
C PHE A 110 11.75 7.80 -17.65
N GLN A 111 12.78 8.64 -17.71
CA GLN A 111 13.94 8.44 -18.58
C GLN A 111 14.78 7.22 -18.18
N VAL A 112 15.07 7.02 -16.89
CA VAL A 112 15.82 5.85 -16.37
C VAL A 112 15.14 4.55 -16.77
N TYR A 113 13.82 4.51 -16.74
CA TYR A 113 13.02 3.35 -17.14
C TYR A 113 12.66 3.34 -18.62
N SER A 114 13.13 4.29 -19.42
CA SER A 114 12.79 4.44 -20.85
C SER A 114 11.28 4.37 -21.11
N TYR A 115 10.46 4.90 -20.20
CA TYR A 115 9.00 4.84 -20.23
C TYR A 115 8.42 3.41 -20.34
N THR A 116 9.13 2.40 -19.84
CA THR A 116 8.74 0.99 -19.94
C THR A 116 8.07 0.51 -18.66
N ASP A 117 6.87 -0.06 -18.79
CA ASP A 117 6.18 -0.73 -17.68
C ASP A 117 6.94 -2.00 -17.24
N ALA A 118 7.14 -2.14 -15.93
CA ALA A 118 7.94 -3.21 -15.36
C ALA A 118 7.36 -4.61 -15.60
N ILE A 119 6.03 -4.71 -15.78
CA ILE A 119 5.30 -5.97 -15.85
C ILE A 119 5.25 -6.52 -17.28
N GLU A 120 4.65 -5.76 -18.21
CA GLU A 120 4.44 -6.15 -19.61
C GLU A 120 5.66 -5.86 -20.50
N GLN A 121 6.68 -5.14 -20.00
CA GLN A 121 7.86 -4.73 -20.78
C GLN A 121 7.51 -3.93 -22.04
N ARG A 122 6.47 -3.10 -21.95
CA ARG A 122 6.06 -2.21 -23.04
C ARG A 122 6.37 -0.77 -22.71
N LYS A 123 6.96 -0.08 -23.68
CA LYS A 123 7.04 1.39 -23.67
C LYS A 123 5.63 1.97 -23.78
N ARG A 124 5.33 2.98 -22.97
CA ARG A 124 4.01 3.62 -22.89
C ARG A 124 4.14 5.12 -22.78
N GLU A 125 3.07 5.83 -23.14
CA GLU A 125 2.95 7.25 -22.86
C GLU A 125 2.98 7.53 -21.36
N GLN A 126 3.55 8.68 -20.96
CA GLN A 126 3.73 9.05 -19.55
C GLN A 126 2.41 8.99 -18.75
N GLN A 127 1.31 9.44 -19.37
CA GLN A 127 -0.03 9.45 -18.75
C GLN A 127 -0.61 8.06 -18.44
N ASN A 128 -0.09 7.02 -19.13
CA ASN A 128 -0.50 5.63 -18.95
C ASN A 128 0.41 4.87 -17.97
N LEU A 129 1.28 5.59 -17.27
CA LEU A 129 2.24 5.05 -16.33
C LEU A 129 2.10 5.75 -14.97
N VAL A 130 2.40 5.01 -13.92
CA VAL A 130 2.51 5.54 -12.56
C VAL A 130 3.87 5.14 -11.99
N ILE A 131 4.52 6.11 -11.34
CA ILE A 131 5.69 5.86 -10.50
C ILE A 131 5.18 5.26 -9.19
N ASP A 132 5.57 4.03 -8.90
CA ASP A 132 5.22 3.33 -7.67
C ASP A 132 6.47 2.97 -6.87
N HIS A 133 6.39 3.02 -5.54
CA HIS A 133 7.48 2.59 -4.67
C HIS A 133 7.62 1.07 -4.69
N ARG A 134 8.83 0.53 -4.77
CA ARG A 134 9.06 -0.91 -4.62
C ARG A 134 8.62 -1.41 -3.25
N PHE A 135 9.10 -0.77 -2.18
CA PHE A 135 8.68 -1.07 -0.81
C PHE A 135 7.25 -0.59 -0.54
N PRO A 136 6.29 -1.50 -0.25
CA PRO A 136 4.89 -1.11 -0.10
C PRO A 136 4.68 -0.23 1.13
N MET A 137 3.98 0.89 0.94
CA MET A 137 3.65 1.85 2.00
C MET A 137 3.00 1.23 3.24
N GLY A 138 2.25 0.13 3.08
CA GLY A 138 1.64 -0.60 4.19
C GLY A 138 2.64 -1.18 5.19
N ARG A 139 3.92 -1.34 4.79
CA ARG A 139 5.02 -1.82 5.64
C ARG A 139 5.92 -0.69 6.16
N TRP A 140 5.69 0.56 5.75
CA TRP A 140 6.46 1.67 6.28
C TRP A 140 6.22 1.83 7.79
N GLY A 141 7.29 2.17 8.51
CA GLY A 141 7.22 2.48 9.94
C GLY A 141 7.01 3.97 10.22
N LYS A 142 7.46 4.82 9.30
CA LYS A 142 7.47 6.28 9.38
C LYS A 142 7.13 6.91 8.04
N SER A 143 6.93 8.22 8.02
CA SER A 143 6.79 8.96 6.76
C SER A 143 8.06 8.88 5.92
N GLU A 144 7.87 8.90 4.60
CA GLU A 144 8.96 8.88 3.63
C GLU A 144 9.87 10.11 3.78
N THR A 145 11.18 9.91 3.67
CA THR A 145 12.13 11.02 3.56
C THR A 145 11.95 11.78 2.24
N PRO A 146 12.30 13.08 2.19
CA PRO A 146 12.20 13.86 0.95
C PRO A 146 12.91 13.20 -0.24
N ASN A 147 12.23 13.17 -1.39
CA ASN A 147 12.82 12.68 -2.63
C ASN A 147 13.67 13.79 -3.27
N LEU A 148 14.98 13.56 -3.36
CA LEU A 148 15.93 14.55 -3.86
C LEU A 148 15.95 14.55 -5.40
N PRO A 149 15.90 15.72 -6.06
CA PRO A 149 16.09 15.81 -7.51
C PRO A 149 17.41 15.21 -8.01
N SER A 150 18.40 15.08 -7.13
CA SER A 150 19.74 14.56 -7.38
C SER A 150 19.89 13.06 -7.18
N MET A 151 18.82 12.31 -6.85
CA MET A 151 18.90 10.85 -6.69
C MET A 151 19.58 10.20 -7.91
N SER A 152 20.57 9.36 -7.68
CA SER A 152 21.26 8.57 -8.71
C SER A 152 20.30 7.59 -9.40
N GLU A 153 20.70 7.06 -10.56
CA GLU A 153 19.91 6.03 -11.23
C GLU A 153 19.75 4.77 -10.37
N THR A 154 20.78 4.41 -9.61
CA THR A 154 20.74 3.29 -8.67
C THR A 154 19.69 3.52 -7.59
N GLU A 155 19.70 4.68 -6.93
CA GLU A 155 18.69 5.02 -5.91
C GLU A 155 17.27 5.07 -6.49
N ILE A 156 17.12 5.56 -7.73
CA ILE A 156 15.83 5.53 -8.45
C ILE A 156 15.37 4.09 -8.67
N ARG A 157 16.28 3.20 -9.11
CA ARG A 157 15.97 1.80 -9.35
C ARG A 157 15.66 1.05 -8.07
N GLU A 158 16.37 1.30 -6.99
CA GLU A 158 16.08 0.69 -5.70
C GLU A 158 14.73 1.12 -5.15
N LYS A 159 14.37 2.39 -5.31
CA LYS A 159 13.18 2.95 -4.66
C LYS A 159 11.88 2.81 -5.46
N PHE A 160 11.96 2.96 -6.79
CA PHE A 160 10.78 3.09 -7.64
C PHE A 160 10.67 1.99 -8.69
N GLN A 161 9.50 1.88 -9.31
CA GLN A 161 9.26 1.13 -10.54
C GLN A 161 8.13 1.82 -11.33
N LEU A 162 8.10 1.62 -12.65
CA LEU A 162 7.01 2.10 -13.49
C LEU A 162 5.96 1.02 -13.69
N LEU A 163 4.71 1.36 -13.42
CA LEU A 163 3.58 0.46 -13.56
C LEU A 163 2.54 1.07 -14.50
N LYS A 164 1.96 0.24 -15.38
CA LYS A 164 0.83 0.63 -16.21
C LYS A 164 -0.36 1.10 -15.35
N LYS A 165 -0.96 2.20 -15.79
CA LYS A 165 -2.25 2.69 -15.29
C LYS A 165 -2.98 3.38 -16.45
N ASP A 166 -3.88 2.64 -17.08
CA ASP A 166 -4.77 3.14 -18.14
C ASP A 166 -6.18 2.55 -17.98
N ASP A 167 -7.08 2.87 -18.91
CA ASP A 167 -8.47 2.43 -18.86
C ASP A 167 -8.63 0.89 -18.93
N SER A 168 -7.61 0.19 -19.43
CA SER A 168 -7.60 -1.28 -19.55
C SER A 168 -7.05 -1.98 -18.31
N GLY A 169 -6.44 -1.26 -17.36
CA GLY A 169 -5.91 -1.87 -16.16
C GLY A 169 -4.97 -1.00 -15.34
N ASN A 170 -4.79 -1.40 -14.08
CA ASN A 170 -3.97 -0.70 -13.11
C ASN A 170 -3.05 -1.69 -12.38
N HIS A 171 -1.79 -1.76 -12.81
CA HIS A 171 -0.79 -2.65 -12.22
C HIS A 171 -0.40 -2.24 -10.80
N ASN A 172 -0.43 -0.95 -10.47
CA ASN A 172 -0.25 -0.49 -9.10
C ASN A 172 -1.34 -1.07 -8.19
N LEU A 173 -2.60 -1.09 -8.63
CA LEU A 173 -3.67 -1.71 -7.84
C LEU A 173 -3.42 -3.21 -7.62
N LEU A 174 -2.98 -3.95 -8.65
CA LEU A 174 -2.65 -5.37 -8.51
C LEU A 174 -1.53 -5.59 -7.48
N LYS A 175 -0.45 -4.81 -7.57
CA LYS A 175 0.64 -4.82 -6.58
C LYS A 175 0.13 -4.51 -5.18
N SER A 176 -0.64 -3.43 -5.03
CA SER A 176 -1.20 -3.01 -3.74
C SER A 176 -2.03 -4.12 -3.10
N ARG A 177 -2.93 -4.78 -3.85
CA ARG A 177 -3.74 -5.90 -3.33
C ARG A 177 -2.90 -7.11 -2.94
N SER A 178 -1.88 -7.42 -3.73
CA SER A 178 -0.94 -8.50 -3.43
C SER A 178 -0.15 -8.22 -2.14
N CYS A 179 0.37 -7.01 -1.98
CA CYS A 179 1.08 -6.58 -0.78
C CYS A 179 0.16 -6.55 0.46
N GLU A 180 -1.08 -6.07 0.33
CA GLU A 180 -2.08 -6.08 1.41
C GLU A 180 -2.37 -7.52 1.90
N ARG A 181 -2.52 -8.48 0.97
CA ARG A 181 -2.66 -9.89 1.31
C ARG A 181 -1.43 -10.43 2.03
N CYS A 182 -0.23 -10.11 1.54
CA CYS A 182 1.03 -10.53 2.17
C CYS A 182 1.15 -10.00 3.61
N ILE A 183 0.82 -8.72 3.84
CA ILE A 183 0.82 -8.12 5.18
C ILE A 183 -0.16 -8.85 6.12
N LYS A 184 -1.33 -9.26 5.61
CA LYS A 184 -2.35 -9.92 6.42
C LYS A 184 -2.05 -11.40 6.71
N THR A 185 -1.48 -12.10 5.73
CA THR A 185 -1.40 -13.57 5.75
C THR A 185 0.01 -14.11 5.96
N GLY A 186 1.04 -13.26 5.83
CA GLY A 186 2.43 -13.70 5.76
C GLY A 186 2.79 -14.43 4.47
N LYS A 187 1.87 -14.56 3.50
CA LYS A 187 2.11 -15.24 2.22
C LYS A 187 2.45 -14.22 1.13
N ARG A 188 3.69 -14.25 0.65
CA ARG A 188 4.21 -13.39 -0.41
C ARG A 188 3.46 -13.64 -1.72
N GLY A 189 3.31 -12.59 -2.51
CA GLY A 189 2.50 -12.61 -3.72
C GLY A 189 3.14 -13.42 -4.85
N THR A 190 2.29 -13.90 -5.75
CA THR A 190 2.64 -14.68 -6.94
C THR A 190 2.18 -13.92 -8.18
N PRO A 191 3.03 -13.08 -8.81
CA PRO A 191 2.66 -12.43 -10.06
C PRO A 191 2.12 -13.45 -11.07
N PHE A 192 0.94 -13.18 -11.62
CA PHE A 192 0.25 -14.07 -12.58
C PHE A 192 0.00 -15.50 -12.10
N GLY A 193 0.02 -15.74 -10.79
CA GLY A 193 -0.11 -17.09 -10.22
C GLY A 193 1.17 -17.93 -10.26
N ILE A 194 2.28 -17.37 -10.74
CA ILE A 194 3.57 -18.06 -10.81
C ILE A 194 4.22 -18.09 -9.42
N LYS A 195 4.42 -19.29 -8.89
CA LYS A 195 5.07 -19.55 -7.59
C LYS A 195 6.60 -19.52 -7.73
N PHE A 196 7.14 -18.34 -7.98
CA PHE A 196 8.58 -18.11 -8.07
C PHE A 196 9.00 -16.93 -7.21
N TRP A 197 10.06 -17.13 -6.43
CA TRP A 197 10.72 -16.11 -5.64
C TRP A 197 12.22 -16.23 -5.88
N TYR A 198 12.86 -15.16 -6.32
CA TYR A 198 14.30 -15.18 -6.62
C TYR A 198 15.17 -15.20 -5.35
N GLN A 199 14.55 -14.98 -4.18
CA GLN A 199 15.17 -15.11 -2.87
C GLN A 199 14.10 -15.53 -1.85
N SER A 200 14.42 -16.48 -0.96
CA SER A 200 13.49 -17.07 0.03
C SER A 200 12.27 -17.79 -0.60
N GLY A 201 11.17 -18.02 0.14
CA GLY A 201 10.00 -18.81 -0.31
C GLY A 201 8.64 -18.10 -0.23
N GLU A 202 7.53 -18.83 -0.23
CA GLU A 202 6.20 -18.19 -0.16
C GLU A 202 5.98 -17.42 1.15
N ASP A 203 6.58 -17.87 2.24
CA ASP A 203 6.44 -17.26 3.56
C ASP A 203 7.25 -15.99 3.72
N TRP A 204 6.71 -15.05 4.49
CA TRP A 204 7.35 -13.80 4.87
C TRP A 204 8.64 -14.10 5.67
N PRO A 205 9.83 -13.76 5.14
CA PRO A 205 11.08 -14.23 5.73
C PRO A 205 11.66 -13.27 6.78
N SER A 206 11.13 -12.05 6.93
CA SER A 206 11.64 -11.07 7.89
C SER A 206 10.97 -11.20 9.25
N GLN A 207 11.75 -11.02 10.32
CA GLN A 207 11.22 -10.84 11.68
C GLN A 207 10.45 -9.53 11.84
N HIS A 208 10.70 -8.54 10.98
CA HIS A 208 10.08 -7.22 11.04
C HIS A 208 8.85 -7.16 10.12
N GLN A 209 7.69 -6.84 10.69
CA GLN A 209 6.47 -6.65 9.90
C GLN A 209 6.38 -5.25 9.28
N ARG A 210 6.99 -4.25 9.93
CA ARG A 210 6.95 -2.83 9.57
C ARG A 210 8.26 -2.13 9.89
N GLY A 211 8.49 -0.98 9.27
CA GLY A 211 9.72 -0.19 9.39
C GLY A 211 10.72 -0.50 8.28
N ASP A 212 11.79 0.29 8.21
CA ASP A 212 12.81 0.22 7.14
C ASP A 212 13.37 -1.21 7.00
N LYS A 213 13.62 -1.90 8.13
CA LYS A 213 14.10 -3.29 8.13
C LYS A 213 13.11 -4.31 7.56
N ALA A 214 11.81 -4.01 7.53
CA ALA A 214 10.82 -4.92 6.93
C ALA A 214 10.95 -5.00 5.41
N GLU A 215 11.70 -4.10 4.76
CA GLU A 215 11.98 -4.18 3.32
C GLU A 215 12.72 -5.46 2.95
N GLU A 216 13.57 -6.00 3.83
CA GLU A 216 14.30 -7.26 3.61
C GLU A 216 13.34 -8.43 3.29
N GLY A 217 12.15 -8.42 3.88
CA GLY A 217 11.14 -9.46 3.64
C GLY A 217 10.48 -9.38 2.26
N CYS A 218 10.57 -8.23 1.60
CA CYS A 218 10.05 -8.02 0.26
C CYS A 218 11.00 -8.53 -0.83
N ILE A 219 12.30 -8.59 -0.54
CA ILE A 219 13.32 -9.06 -1.49
C ILE A 219 13.03 -10.52 -1.87
N GLY A 220 13.02 -10.78 -3.18
CA GLY A 220 12.65 -12.07 -3.77
C GLY A 220 11.22 -12.12 -4.33
N CYS A 221 10.33 -11.22 -3.92
CA CYS A 221 8.96 -11.15 -4.41
C CYS A 221 8.89 -10.35 -5.72
N GLY A 222 8.25 -10.90 -6.77
CA GLY A 222 8.13 -10.17 -8.04
C GLY A 222 7.30 -8.90 -7.99
N TRP A 223 6.38 -8.76 -7.01
CA TRP A 223 5.68 -7.49 -6.79
C TRP A 223 6.57 -6.41 -6.16
N TYR A 224 7.68 -6.77 -5.54
CA TYR A 224 8.67 -5.82 -5.02
C TYR A 224 9.59 -5.34 -6.14
N ASP A 225 10.16 -6.28 -6.90
CA ASP A 225 11.01 -6.01 -8.06
C ASP A 225 10.69 -6.98 -9.19
N PHE A 226 9.92 -6.50 -10.17
CA PHE A 226 9.46 -7.31 -11.30
C PHE A 226 10.58 -7.61 -12.29
N GLU A 227 11.57 -6.72 -12.39
CA GLU A 227 12.71 -6.87 -13.28
C GLU A 227 13.63 -7.98 -12.78
N ALA A 228 14.06 -7.90 -11.51
CA ALA A 228 14.87 -8.95 -10.89
C ALA A 228 14.16 -10.30 -10.91
N TRP A 229 12.85 -10.31 -10.63
CA TRP A 229 12.04 -11.53 -10.66
C TRP A 229 11.96 -12.16 -12.05
N ARG A 230 11.70 -11.36 -13.10
CA ARG A 230 11.65 -11.87 -14.47
C ARG A 230 13.01 -12.40 -14.92
N ASN A 231 14.10 -11.66 -14.64
CA ASN A 231 15.44 -12.05 -15.04
C ASN A 231 15.85 -13.37 -14.37
N ALA A 232 15.60 -13.49 -13.06
CA ALA A 232 15.89 -14.72 -12.32
C ALA A 232 15.02 -15.89 -12.78
N LEU A 233 13.76 -15.66 -13.14
CA LEU A 233 12.88 -16.71 -13.68
C LEU A 233 13.39 -17.20 -15.04
N ASN A 234 13.71 -16.30 -15.96
CA ASN A 234 14.25 -16.66 -17.27
C ASN A 234 15.58 -17.42 -17.17
N HIS A 235 16.47 -16.98 -16.27
CA HIS A 235 17.72 -17.69 -16.01
C HIS A 235 17.50 -19.11 -15.47
N LYS A 236 16.52 -19.27 -14.56
CA LYS A 236 16.16 -20.60 -14.05
C LYS A 236 15.61 -21.51 -15.15
N LEU A 237 14.80 -20.96 -16.07
CA LEU A 237 14.26 -21.72 -17.19
C LEU A 237 15.36 -22.16 -18.17
N SER A 238 16.31 -21.28 -18.50
CA SER A 238 17.42 -21.65 -19.40
C SER A 238 18.31 -22.77 -18.84
N GLN A 239 18.50 -22.81 -17.51
CA GLN A 239 19.22 -23.90 -16.86
C GLN A 239 18.49 -25.25 -16.91
N VAL A 240 17.16 -25.25 -16.95
CA VAL A 240 16.38 -26.48 -17.08
C VAL A 240 16.55 -27.06 -18.48
N ASP A 241 16.44 -26.20 -19.50
CA ASP A 241 16.58 -26.61 -20.90
C ASP A 241 17.97 -27.23 -21.19
N GLU A 242 19.04 -26.70 -20.59
CA GLU A 242 20.41 -27.26 -20.73
C GLU A 242 20.58 -28.64 -20.05
N ASN A 243 19.80 -28.94 -19.02
CA ASN A 243 19.88 -30.22 -18.30
C ASN A 243 18.97 -31.30 -18.91
N GLU A 244 18.02 -30.95 -19.78
CA GLU A 244 17.19 -31.92 -20.52
C GLU A 244 17.80 -32.33 -21.88
N VAL A 245 18.79 -31.57 -22.36
CA VAL A 245 19.51 -31.84 -23.63
C VAL A 245 20.81 -32.65 -23.40
N ASN A 246 21.26 -32.79 -22.16
CA ASN A 246 22.41 -33.63 -21.76
C ASN A 246 21.95 -34.93 -21.07
#